data_AF-A0A972FSE8-F1
#
_entry.id   AF-A0A972FSE8-F1
#
_cell.length_a   1.000
_cell.length_b   1.000
_cell.length_c   1.000
_cell.angle_alpha   90.00
_cell.angle_beta   90.00
_cell.angle_gamma   90.00
#
_symmetry.space_group_name_H-M   'P 1'
#
loop_
_entity.id
_entity.type
_entity.pdbx_description
1 polymer ?
#
loop_
_entity_poly.entity_id
_entity_poly.type
_entity_poly.pdbx_seq_one_letter_code
_entity_poly.pdbx_strand_id
1 'polypeptide(L)'
;MLVKFTESIIDDFKIPSFEINEGEILILKIPGGTKFQGLVKKICEHIKDKNPTFTYVEHHNSRTFLERIFPLTVRRYLKNSDLNSESIQKIGEAHFLNPDMKFQNLGGTSRRKISLFKTLSYTKNIMIDLVGVDPKGGIEIYGILKENMRNKGSVILFDHFNEFQDDCSKFIEVEYTGMPNGETLLKHEGD
;
A
#
# COMPACT_ATOMS: atom_id res chain seq x y z
N MET A 1 13.06 -11.52 10.27
CA MET A 1 13.17 -10.16 9.71
C MET A 1 13.00 -10.21 8.20
N LEU A 2 12.01 -9.49 7.66
CA LEU A 2 11.67 -9.46 6.23
C LEU A 2 12.03 -8.14 5.55
N VAL A 3 11.99 -7.02 6.28
CA VAL A 3 12.45 -5.69 5.83
C VAL A 3 13.28 -5.09 6.94
N LYS A 4 14.39 -4.47 6.54
CA LYS A 4 15.13 -3.53 7.36
C LYS A 4 15.26 -2.22 6.60
N PHE A 5 14.62 -1.18 7.11
CA PHE A 5 14.69 0.17 6.60
C PHE A 5 15.60 0.99 7.50
N THR A 6 16.71 1.48 6.95
CA THR A 6 17.59 2.40 7.66
C THR A 6 16.99 3.80 7.59
N GLU A 7 17.09 4.55 8.68
CA GLU A 7 16.66 5.95 8.71
C GLU A 7 17.18 6.69 7.46
N SER A 8 16.29 7.37 6.77
CA SER A 8 16.58 8.01 5.49
C SER A 8 15.74 9.28 5.35
N ILE A 9 16.31 10.28 4.67
CA ILE A 9 15.55 11.44 4.20
C ILE A 9 15.12 11.16 2.77
N ILE A 10 13.83 11.27 2.50
CA ILE A 10 13.26 11.17 1.16
C ILE A 10 12.45 12.43 0.91
N ASP A 11 12.93 13.26 0.00
CA ASP A 11 12.43 14.63 -0.20
C ASP A 11 12.61 15.45 1.08
N ASP A 12 11.55 16.04 1.61
CA ASP A 12 11.59 16.90 2.80
C ASP A 12 11.15 16.13 4.06
N PHE A 13 11.27 14.80 4.02
CA PHE A 13 10.72 13.92 5.05
C PHE A 13 11.77 12.96 5.58
N LYS A 14 11.97 12.99 6.90
CA LYS A 14 12.75 12.01 7.63
C LYS A 14 11.87 10.82 7.96
N ILE A 15 12.27 9.65 7.49
CA ILE A 15 11.62 8.38 7.77
C ILE A 15 12.49 7.66 8.80
N PRO A 16 11.98 7.44 10.04
CA PRO A 16 12.72 6.72 11.06
C PRO A 16 13.10 5.30 10.62
N SER A 17 14.17 4.75 11.18
CA SER A 17 14.53 3.36 10.92
C SER A 17 13.45 2.41 11.44
N PHE A 18 13.18 1.34 10.69
CA PHE A 18 12.26 0.30 11.14
C PHE A 18 12.61 -1.07 10.58
N GLU A 19 12.06 -2.08 11.22
CA GLU A 19 12.14 -3.47 10.75
C GLU A 19 10.73 -4.05 10.73
N ILE A 20 10.46 -4.93 9.78
CA ILE A 20 9.21 -5.70 9.75
C ILE A 20 9.52 -7.19 9.80
N ASN A 21 8.78 -7.92 10.64
CA ASN A 21 8.83 -9.38 10.69
C ASN A 21 7.59 -10.00 10.03
N GLU A 22 7.67 -11.31 9.82
CA GLU A 22 6.56 -12.13 9.36
C GLU A 22 5.37 -12.02 10.34
N GLY A 23 4.17 -11.75 9.82
CA GLY A 23 2.98 -11.59 10.66
C GLY A 23 2.91 -10.24 11.39
N GLU A 24 3.57 -9.20 10.89
CA GLU A 24 3.46 -7.83 11.44
C GLU A 24 2.71 -6.90 10.48
N ILE A 25 1.98 -5.94 11.06
CA ILE A 25 1.47 -4.75 10.36
C ILE A 25 2.22 -3.54 10.89
N LEU A 26 2.98 -2.89 10.02
CA LEU A 26 3.57 -1.57 10.25
C LEU A 26 2.66 -0.52 9.62
N ILE A 27 2.26 0.48 10.38
CA ILE A 27 1.64 1.69 9.86
C ILE A 27 2.69 2.78 9.79
N LEU A 28 2.91 3.30 8.58
CA LEU A 28 3.75 4.47 8.35
C LEU A 28 2.83 5.67 8.09
N LYS A 29 2.66 6.50 9.13
CA LYS A 29 1.87 7.72 9.05
C LYS A 29 2.62 8.76 8.23
N ILE A 30 2.07 9.07 7.06
CA ILE A 30 2.59 10.05 6.12
C ILE A 30 1.70 11.29 6.15
N PRO A 31 2.26 12.50 6.20
CA PRO A 31 1.50 13.72 6.05
C PRO A 31 0.68 13.73 4.75
N GLY A 32 -0.62 14.06 4.88
CA GLY A 32 -1.55 14.10 3.77
C GLY A 32 -1.25 15.22 2.77
N GLY A 33 -2.07 15.31 1.73
CA GLY A 33 -1.96 16.35 0.72
C GLY A 33 -1.19 15.93 -0.53
N THR A 34 -0.70 16.92 -1.29
CA THR A 34 -0.22 16.71 -2.68
C THR A 34 1.06 15.88 -2.78
N LYS A 35 1.88 15.85 -1.72
CA LYS A 35 3.12 15.08 -1.69
C LYS A 35 2.93 13.60 -1.30
N PHE A 36 1.76 13.21 -0.78
CA PHE A 36 1.51 11.87 -0.23
C PHE A 36 1.87 10.76 -1.23
N GLN A 37 1.27 10.80 -2.42
CA GLN A 37 1.46 9.75 -3.45
C GLN A 37 2.91 9.69 -3.96
N GLY A 38 3.56 10.85 -4.10
CA GLY A 38 4.97 10.93 -4.52
C GLY A 38 5.90 10.32 -3.48
N LEU A 39 5.67 10.61 -2.20
CA LEU A 39 6.47 10.06 -1.10
C LEU A 39 6.25 8.56 -0.93
N VAL A 40 5.00 8.09 -0.90
CA VAL A 40 4.66 6.66 -0.85
C VAL A 40 5.38 5.89 -1.95
N LYS A 41 5.36 6.42 -3.18
CA LYS A 41 6.04 5.80 -4.33
C LYS A 41 7.55 5.64 -4.09
N LYS A 42 8.24 6.71 -3.66
CA LYS A 42 9.69 6.68 -3.39
C LYS A 42 10.06 5.73 -2.24
N ILE A 43 9.23 5.67 -1.20
CA ILE A 43 9.41 4.73 -0.09
C ILE A 43 9.26 3.30 -0.60
N CYS A 44 8.22 3.01 -1.40
CA CYS A 44 8.02 1.70 -2.00
C CYS A 44 9.19 1.28 -2.88
N GLU A 45 9.74 2.19 -3.69
CA GLU A 45 10.92 1.95 -4.52
C GLU A 45 12.14 1.58 -3.65
N HIS A 46 12.40 2.35 -2.58
CA HIS A 46 13.50 2.07 -1.66
C HIS A 46 13.35 0.71 -0.94
N ILE A 47 12.13 0.36 -0.54
CA ILE A 47 11.85 -0.92 0.13
C ILE A 47 12.01 -2.08 -0.87
N LYS A 48 11.48 -1.94 -2.09
CA LYS A 48 11.54 -2.97 -3.15
C LYS A 48 12.97 -3.28 -3.58
N ASP A 49 13.84 -2.26 -3.68
CA ASP A 49 15.26 -2.42 -4.05
C ASP A 49 15.97 -3.41 -3.12
N LYS A 50 15.70 -3.32 -1.82
CA LYS A 50 16.33 -4.17 -0.80
C LYS A 50 15.52 -5.42 -0.46
N ASN A 51 14.20 -5.42 -0.70
CA ASN A 51 13.27 -6.46 -0.26
C ASN A 51 12.24 -6.77 -1.37
N PRO A 52 12.64 -7.50 -2.43
CA PRO A 52 11.80 -7.71 -3.61
C PRO A 52 10.54 -8.56 -3.35
N THR A 53 10.42 -9.17 -2.16
CA THR A 53 9.25 -9.95 -1.75
C THR A 53 8.05 -9.06 -1.42
N PHE A 54 8.26 -7.79 -1.09
CA PHE A 54 7.19 -6.84 -0.83
C PHE A 54 6.63 -6.27 -2.13
N THR A 55 5.33 -6.46 -2.34
CA THR A 55 4.63 -5.90 -3.50
C THR A 55 3.72 -4.77 -3.07
N TYR A 56 3.84 -3.63 -3.73
CA TYR A 56 2.88 -2.55 -3.55
C TYR A 56 1.57 -2.87 -4.26
N VAL A 57 0.45 -2.69 -3.56
CA VAL A 57 -0.89 -2.84 -4.13
C VAL A 57 -1.15 -1.63 -5.01
N GLU A 58 -0.95 -1.79 -6.31
CA GLU A 58 -1.04 -0.69 -7.27
C GLU A 58 -2.45 -0.10 -7.35
N HIS A 59 -2.51 1.22 -7.53
CA HIS A 59 -3.74 1.89 -7.95
C HIS A 59 -3.93 1.65 -9.45
N HIS A 60 -5.10 1.13 -9.84
CA HIS A 60 -5.42 1.06 -11.26
C HIS A 60 -5.76 2.46 -11.80
N ASN A 61 -4.82 3.05 -12.52
CA ASN A 61 -5.03 4.30 -13.26
C ASN A 61 -5.48 4.00 -14.70
N SER A 62 -6.79 4.03 -14.92
CA SER A 62 -7.37 3.89 -16.27
C SER A 62 -7.19 5.19 -17.05
N ARG A 63 -6.14 5.28 -17.89
CA ARG A 63 -5.90 6.47 -18.74
C ARG A 63 -5.41 6.14 -20.14
N THR A 64 -5.41 4.88 -20.55
CA THR A 64 -4.91 4.53 -21.89
C THR A 64 -6.02 4.56 -22.93
N PHE A 65 -5.70 5.02 -24.15
CA PHE A 65 -6.62 4.99 -25.29
C PHE A 65 -7.19 3.58 -25.55
N LEU A 66 -6.38 2.55 -25.27
CA LEU A 66 -6.77 1.14 -25.34
C LEU A 66 -7.92 0.77 -24.38
N GLU A 67 -7.97 1.34 -23.18
CA GLU A 67 -9.05 1.09 -22.21
C GLU A 67 -10.38 1.76 -22.61
N ARG A 68 -10.33 2.76 -23.50
CA ARG A 68 -11.53 3.39 -24.06
C ARG A 68 -12.21 2.49 -25.11
N ILE A 69 -11.42 1.75 -25.89
CA ILE A 69 -11.90 0.85 -26.94
C ILE A 69 -12.21 -0.54 -26.37
N PHE A 70 -11.37 -1.03 -25.45
CA PHE A 70 -11.53 -2.31 -24.79
C PHE A 70 -11.55 -2.11 -23.26
N PRO A 71 -12.73 -1.77 -22.69
CA PRO A 71 -12.88 -1.56 -21.25
C PRO A 71 -12.29 -2.71 -20.45
N LEU A 72 -11.55 -2.37 -19.40
CA LEU A 72 -11.00 -3.36 -18.48
C LEU A 72 -12.13 -3.85 -17.58
N THR A 73 -12.54 -5.10 -17.72
CA THR A 73 -13.51 -5.74 -16.81
C THR A 73 -12.81 -6.29 -15.58
N VAL A 74 -13.57 -6.56 -14.51
CA VAL A 74 -13.04 -7.24 -13.31
C VAL A 74 -12.37 -8.56 -13.67
N ARG A 75 -13.04 -9.38 -14.50
CA ARG A 75 -12.50 -10.65 -15.02
C ARG A 75 -11.15 -10.44 -15.71
N ARG A 76 -11.05 -9.45 -16.60
CA ARG A 76 -9.81 -9.17 -17.34
C ARG A 76 -8.71 -8.62 -16.41
N TYR A 77 -9.08 -7.81 -15.42
CA TYR A 77 -8.14 -7.31 -14.42
C TYR A 77 -7.52 -8.44 -13.59
N LEU A 78 -8.33 -9.46 -13.27
CA LEU A 78 -7.93 -10.63 -12.48
C LEU A 78 -7.30 -11.76 -13.30
N LYS A 79 -7.20 -11.65 -14.63
CA LYS A 79 -6.74 -12.75 -15.51
C LYS A 79 -5.34 -13.30 -15.15
N ASN A 80 -4.46 -12.48 -14.59
CA ASN A 80 -3.11 -12.87 -14.18
C ASN A 80 -2.98 -13.09 -12.66
N SER A 81 -4.09 -13.21 -11.94
CA SER A 81 -4.09 -13.63 -10.54
C SER A 81 -4.04 -15.15 -10.43
N ASP A 82 -3.59 -15.67 -9.31
CA ASP A 82 -3.80 -17.08 -9.00
C ASP A 82 -5.28 -17.30 -8.71
N LEU A 83 -6.01 -17.76 -9.74
CA LEU A 83 -7.46 -18.01 -9.69
C LEU A 83 -7.84 -19.08 -8.67
N ASN A 84 -6.89 -19.92 -8.25
CA ASN A 84 -7.10 -20.96 -7.25
C ASN A 84 -6.83 -20.46 -5.82
N SER A 85 -6.28 -19.25 -5.67
CA SER A 85 -6.02 -18.71 -4.34
C SER A 85 -7.32 -18.42 -3.59
N GLU A 86 -7.32 -18.70 -2.29
CA GLU A 86 -8.43 -18.36 -1.38
C GLU A 86 -8.80 -16.87 -1.48
N SER A 87 -7.81 -16.00 -1.71
CA SER A 87 -7.99 -14.56 -1.94
C SER A 87 -8.88 -14.25 -3.15
N ILE A 88 -8.75 -15.00 -4.25
CA ILE A 88 -9.61 -14.83 -5.44
C ILE A 88 -10.98 -15.48 -5.23
N GLN A 89 -11.07 -16.58 -4.46
CA GLN A 89 -12.36 -17.16 -4.10
C GLN A 89 -13.20 -16.19 -3.25
N LYS A 90 -12.58 -15.49 -2.30
CA LYS A 90 -13.21 -14.40 -1.52
C LYS A 90 -13.74 -13.25 -2.39
N ILE A 91 -13.11 -12.96 -3.54
CA ILE A 91 -13.66 -12.02 -4.53
C ILE A 91 -14.95 -12.57 -5.17
N GLY A 92 -14.97 -13.86 -5.50
CA GLY A 92 -16.13 -14.51 -6.13
C GLY A 92 -17.32 -14.68 -5.20
N GLU A 93 -17.06 -14.95 -3.91
CA GLU A 93 -18.07 -15.06 -2.85
C GLU A 93 -18.64 -13.71 -2.43
N ALA A 94 -17.86 -12.64 -2.60
CA ALA A 94 -18.32 -11.27 -2.50
C ALA A 94 -19.37 -11.01 -3.61
N HIS A 95 -20.63 -11.29 -3.30
CA HIS A 95 -21.84 -11.11 -4.13
C HIS A 95 -21.97 -9.74 -4.85
N PHE A 96 -21.12 -8.77 -4.54
CA PHE A 96 -21.11 -7.43 -5.12
C PHE A 96 -20.20 -7.27 -6.36
N LEU A 97 -19.46 -8.30 -6.80
CA LEU A 97 -18.53 -8.19 -7.92
C LEU A 97 -18.99 -8.98 -9.15
N ASN A 98 -19.73 -8.32 -10.05
CA ASN A 98 -20.00 -8.85 -11.38
C ASN A 98 -18.68 -8.90 -12.19
N PRO A 99 -18.21 -10.09 -12.64
CA PRO A 99 -16.96 -10.22 -13.38
C PRO A 99 -16.90 -9.41 -14.68
N ASP A 100 -18.05 -9.13 -15.27
CA ASP A 100 -18.18 -8.40 -16.54
C ASP A 100 -18.37 -6.89 -16.34
N MET A 101 -18.46 -6.44 -15.08
CA MET A 101 -18.47 -5.02 -14.75
C MET A 101 -17.14 -4.37 -15.15
N LYS A 102 -17.23 -3.17 -15.75
CA LYS A 102 -16.06 -2.35 -16.05
C LYS A 102 -15.41 -1.91 -14.74
N PHE A 103 -14.11 -2.11 -14.62
CA PHE A 103 -13.33 -1.80 -13.42
C PHE A 103 -13.44 -0.31 -13.05
N GLN A 104 -13.50 0.58 -14.06
CA GLN A 104 -13.69 2.02 -13.86
C GLN A 104 -15.05 2.42 -13.25
N ASN A 105 -16.06 1.56 -13.34
CA ASN A 105 -17.40 1.84 -12.80
C ASN A 105 -17.50 1.47 -11.31
N LEU A 106 -16.47 0.83 -10.76
CA LEU A 106 -16.44 0.44 -9.36
C LEU A 106 -16.12 1.64 -8.45
N GLY A 107 -16.80 1.69 -7.30
CA GLY A 107 -16.44 2.59 -6.22
C GLY A 107 -14.99 2.40 -5.77
N GLY A 108 -14.39 3.43 -5.17
CA GLY A 108 -12.97 3.41 -4.78
C GLY A 108 -12.62 2.24 -3.85
N THR A 109 -13.43 1.99 -2.82
CA THR A 109 -13.31 0.83 -1.92
C THR A 109 -13.32 -0.51 -2.65
N SER A 110 -14.26 -0.72 -3.58
CA SER A 110 -14.33 -1.94 -4.37
C SER A 110 -13.09 -2.12 -5.25
N ARG A 111 -12.63 -1.06 -5.94
CA ARG A 111 -11.39 -1.09 -6.75
C ARG A 111 -10.18 -1.45 -5.90
N ARG A 112 -10.09 -0.89 -4.70
CA ARG A 112 -8.97 -1.13 -3.79
C ARG A 112 -8.97 -2.56 -3.27
N LYS A 113 -10.12 -3.08 -2.85
CA LYS A 113 -10.29 -4.49 -2.44
C LYS A 113 -9.90 -5.47 -3.55
N ILE A 114 -10.36 -5.26 -4.78
CA ILE A 114 -9.99 -6.15 -5.89
C ILE A 114 -8.48 -6.13 -6.14
N SER A 115 -7.85 -4.94 -6.08
CA SER A 115 -6.40 -4.81 -6.25
C SER A 115 -5.63 -5.48 -5.11
N LEU A 116 -6.12 -5.37 -3.88
CA LEU A 116 -5.58 -6.05 -2.71
C LEU A 116 -5.67 -7.57 -2.86
N PHE A 117 -6.86 -8.13 -3.11
CA PHE A 117 -7.04 -9.56 -3.28
C PHE A 117 -6.26 -10.13 -4.47
N LYS A 118 -6.19 -9.39 -5.59
CA LYS A 118 -5.33 -9.73 -6.71
C LYS A 118 -3.87 -9.85 -6.27
N THR A 119 -3.37 -8.90 -5.49
CA THR A 119 -1.99 -8.92 -4.99
C THR A 119 -1.77 -10.08 -4.01
N LEU A 120 -2.72 -10.28 -3.11
CA LEU A 120 -2.72 -11.38 -2.14
C LEU A 120 -2.81 -12.77 -2.77
N SER A 121 -3.20 -12.88 -4.04
CA SER A 121 -3.21 -14.16 -4.76
C SER A 121 -1.82 -14.72 -5.03
N TYR A 122 -0.77 -13.88 -5.06
CA TYR A 122 0.59 -14.30 -5.40
C TYR A 122 1.66 -13.83 -4.40
N THR A 123 1.31 -13.02 -3.41
CA THR A 123 2.22 -12.66 -2.30
C THR A 123 1.45 -12.36 -1.03
N LYS A 124 2.06 -12.62 0.13
CA LYS A 124 1.52 -12.23 1.44
C LYS A 124 2.19 -10.98 2.02
N ASN A 125 3.28 -10.52 1.42
CA ASN A 125 4.07 -9.38 1.87
C ASN A 125 3.72 -8.18 1.00
N ILE A 126 2.99 -7.22 1.56
CA ILE A 126 2.38 -6.14 0.80
C ILE A 126 2.66 -4.77 1.38
N MET A 127 2.67 -3.78 0.49
CA MET A 127 2.63 -2.36 0.84
C MET A 127 1.35 -1.76 0.26
N ILE A 128 0.62 -0.94 1.01
CA ILE A 128 -0.70 -0.44 0.59
C ILE A 128 -1.00 0.91 1.24
N ASP A 129 -1.72 1.78 0.55
CA ASP A 129 -2.41 2.95 1.12
C ASP A 129 -3.94 2.85 0.96
N LEU A 130 -4.67 3.72 1.67
CA LEU A 130 -6.14 3.79 1.63
C LEU A 130 -6.68 4.99 0.81
N VAL A 131 -5.88 5.59 -0.07
CA VAL A 131 -6.34 6.74 -0.87
C VAL A 131 -7.49 6.33 -1.77
N GLY A 132 -8.55 7.14 -1.77
CA GLY A 132 -9.77 6.90 -2.54
C GLY A 132 -10.71 5.86 -1.93
N VAL A 133 -10.47 5.43 -0.68
CA VAL A 133 -11.35 4.55 0.09
C VAL A 133 -12.15 5.40 1.09
N ASP A 134 -13.45 5.11 1.23
CA ASP A 134 -14.28 5.74 2.26
C ASP A 134 -14.00 5.15 3.66
N PRO A 135 -14.38 5.81 4.77
CA PRO A 135 -14.04 5.34 6.12
C PRO A 135 -14.50 3.89 6.43
N LYS A 136 -15.71 3.52 5.99
CA LYS A 136 -16.22 2.15 6.16
C LYS A 136 -15.37 1.16 5.35
N GLY A 137 -15.07 1.52 4.11
CA GLY A 137 -14.15 0.77 3.26
C GLY A 137 -12.76 0.59 3.86
N GLY A 138 -12.23 1.61 4.55
CA GLY A 138 -10.94 1.57 5.25
C GLY A 138 -10.92 0.52 6.34
N ILE A 139 -11.95 0.51 7.20
CA ILE A 139 -12.13 -0.52 8.24
C ILE A 139 -12.22 -1.92 7.64
N GLU A 140 -12.99 -2.08 6.56
CA GLU A 140 -13.14 -3.38 5.89
C GLU A 140 -11.81 -3.86 5.29
N ILE A 141 -11.03 -2.96 4.67
CA ILE A 141 -9.71 -3.29 4.13
C ILE A 141 -8.74 -3.65 5.26
N TYR A 142 -8.73 -2.88 6.36
CA TYR A 142 -7.89 -3.17 7.52
C TYR A 142 -8.19 -4.56 8.10
N GLY A 143 -9.45 -4.97 8.12
CA GLY A 143 -9.86 -6.34 8.48
C GLY A 143 -9.17 -7.42 7.62
N ILE A 144 -9.06 -7.19 6.30
CA ILE A 144 -8.35 -8.08 5.37
C ILE A 144 -6.84 -8.09 5.67
N LEU A 145 -6.25 -6.92 5.95
CA LEU A 145 -4.83 -6.82 6.32
C LEU A 145 -4.52 -7.62 7.59
N LYS A 146 -5.39 -7.55 8.61
CA LYS A 146 -5.27 -8.37 9.83
C LYS A 146 -5.41 -9.86 9.57
N GLU A 147 -6.27 -10.26 8.62
CA GLU A 147 -6.37 -11.66 8.22
C GLU A 147 -5.08 -12.14 7.53
N ASN A 148 -4.55 -11.35 6.60
CA ASN A 148 -3.26 -11.64 5.97
C ASN A 148 -2.13 -11.77 7.02
N MET A 149 -2.10 -10.88 8.02
CA MET A 149 -1.18 -10.93 9.16
C MET A 149 -1.28 -12.25 9.93
N ARG A 150 -2.49 -12.70 10.29
CA ARG A 150 -2.71 -13.99 10.95
C ARG A 150 -2.24 -15.17 10.11
N ASN A 151 -2.32 -15.05 8.79
CA ASN A 151 -1.83 -16.04 7.82
C ASN A 151 -0.34 -15.89 7.49
N LYS A 152 0.42 -15.27 8.40
CA LYS A 152 1.87 -15.03 8.32
C LYS A 152 2.30 -14.09 7.19
N GLY A 153 1.39 -13.29 6.67
CA GLY A 153 1.74 -12.17 5.78
C GLY A 153 2.22 -10.95 6.56
N SER A 154 2.92 -10.05 5.88
CA SER A 154 3.39 -8.80 6.47
C SER A 154 2.90 -7.60 5.67
N VAL A 155 2.58 -6.51 6.37
CA VAL A 155 1.93 -5.35 5.77
C VAL A 155 2.66 -4.06 6.16
N ILE A 156 2.93 -3.22 5.17
CA ILE A 156 3.26 -1.81 5.39
C ILE A 156 2.07 -1.00 4.88
N LEU A 157 1.32 -0.41 5.81
CA LEU A 157 0.19 0.46 5.53
C LEU A 157 0.65 1.92 5.58
N PHE A 158 0.52 2.63 4.46
CA PHE A 158 0.71 4.07 4.40
C PHE A 158 -0.63 4.75 4.66
N ASP A 159 -0.69 5.55 5.72
CA ASP A 159 -1.91 6.26 6.11
C ASP A 159 -1.61 7.69 6.50
N HIS A 160 -2.61 8.57 6.42
CA HIS A 160 -2.53 9.91 6.99
C HIS A 160 -3.12 9.97 8.39
N PHE A 161 -4.10 9.10 8.66
CA PHE A 161 -4.88 9.10 9.89
C PHE A 161 -4.31 8.10 10.91
N ASN A 162 -4.88 8.10 12.12
CA ASN A 162 -4.37 7.33 13.27
C ASN A 162 -5.39 6.32 13.84
N GLU A 163 -6.49 6.06 13.13
CA GLU A 163 -7.59 5.20 13.58
C GLU A 163 -7.17 3.75 13.88
N PHE A 164 -6.03 3.31 13.34
CA PHE A 164 -5.50 1.96 13.53
C PHE A 164 -4.22 1.90 14.38
N GLN A 165 -3.80 3.02 14.99
CA GLN A 165 -2.53 3.08 15.73
C GLN A 165 -2.44 2.01 16.85
N ASP A 166 -3.56 1.76 17.53
CA ASP A 166 -3.64 0.88 18.70
C ASP A 166 -3.90 -0.59 18.32
N ASP A 167 -4.05 -0.88 17.02
CA ASP A 167 -4.38 -2.22 16.49
C ASP A 167 -3.35 -2.69 15.45
N CYS A 168 -2.12 -2.15 15.51
CA CYS A 168 -1.00 -2.51 14.64
C CYS A 168 0.22 -3.01 15.44
N SER A 169 1.19 -3.61 14.76
CA SER A 169 2.42 -4.09 15.41
C SER A 169 3.39 -2.95 15.71
N LYS A 170 3.46 -1.97 14.80
CA LYS A 170 4.32 -0.80 14.88
C LYS A 170 3.62 0.38 14.22
N PHE A 171 3.70 1.54 14.85
CA PHE A 171 3.21 2.80 14.31
C PHE A 171 4.37 3.79 14.26
N ILE A 172 4.64 4.32 13.08
CA ILE A 172 5.76 5.24 12.85
C ILE A 172 5.25 6.45 12.12
N GLU A 173 5.55 7.64 12.65
CA GLU A 173 5.24 8.89 12.02
C GLU A 173 6.46 9.41 11.25
N VAL A 174 6.22 9.82 10.00
CA VAL A 174 7.23 10.47 9.17
C VAL A 174 7.33 11.93 9.55
N GLU A 175 8.54 12.42 9.79
CA GLU A 175 8.79 13.78 10.23
C GLU A 175 9.07 14.68 9.03
N TYR A 176 8.35 15.80 8.91
CA TYR A 176 8.69 16.84 7.94
C TYR A 176 9.91 17.61 8.43
N THR A 177 11.02 17.55 7.69
CA THR A 177 12.26 18.26 8.02
C THR A 177 12.35 19.62 7.33
N GLY A 178 11.57 19.84 6.27
CA GLY A 178 11.64 21.06 5.45
C GLY A 178 12.96 21.22 4.68
N MET A 179 13.82 20.21 4.70
CA MET A 179 15.09 20.21 3.97
C MET A 179 14.90 19.52 2.62
N PRO A 180 14.93 20.23 1.48
CA PRO A 180 15.02 19.57 0.18
C PRO A 180 16.30 18.75 0.11
N ASN A 181 16.22 17.55 -0.51
CA ASN A 181 17.36 16.67 -0.78
C ASN A 181 18.60 17.49 -1.22
N GLY A 182 19.60 17.68 -0.35
CA GLY A 182 20.87 18.31 -0.75
C GLY A 182 21.61 19.21 0.25
N GLU A 183 21.01 19.65 1.36
CA GLU A 183 21.79 20.38 2.37
C GLU A 183 22.40 19.40 3.37
N THR A 184 23.57 18.90 3.00
CA THR A 184 24.54 18.35 3.95
C THR A 184 24.73 19.40 5.03
N LEU A 185 24.38 19.10 6.28
CA LEU A 185 24.76 19.89 7.44
C LEU A 185 26.28 20.03 7.43
N LEU A 186 26.79 21.11 6.85
CA LEU A 186 28.09 21.64 7.21
C LEU A 186 27.96 21.98 8.69
N LYS A 187 28.49 21.09 9.53
CA LYS A 187 28.87 21.43 10.88
C LYS A 187 29.71 22.69 10.80
N HIS A 188 29.17 23.81 11.24
CA HIS A 188 30.00 24.90 11.72
C HIS A 188 30.61 24.42 13.04
N GLU A 189 31.76 23.75 12.92
CA GLU A 189 32.80 23.78 13.94
C GLU A 189 33.60 25.07 13.73
N GLY A 190 33.81 25.84 14.81
CA GLY A 190 34.68 27.04 14.88
C GLY A 190 33.93 28.35 14.61
N ASP A 191 33.93 29.37 15.46
CA ASP A 191 34.80 29.71 16.61
C ASP A 191 34.00 30.40 17.74
#